data_AF-A0A9W4D1F0-F1
#
_entry.id   AF-A0A9W4D1F0-F1
#
_cell.length_a   1.000
_cell.length_b   1.000
_cell.length_c   1.000
_cell.angle_alpha   90.00
_cell.angle_beta   90.00
_cell.angle_gamma   90.00
#
_symmetry.space_group_name_H-M   'P 1'
#
loop_
_entity.id
_entity.type
_entity.pdbx_description
1 polymer ?
#
loop_
_entity_poly.entity_id
_entity_poly.type
_entity_poly.pdbx_seq_one_letter_code
_entity_poly.pdbx_strand_id
1 'polypeptide(L)'
;MRFSCLAVVLQSASIFVTTLGAHTTRHIDEKSKAFDCGEQVLKQENYAGLEKSEITPMEIPLSWNLREGFRRAMEDTIDERIVLYGDSEHKKLKFFKLNALSKDYEEDNYIVYKRYYLILDQSNRVSGIIERKYEIYLGSIWQNPPREKFWMCKVGSGDTQDLSV
;
A
#
# COMPACT_ATOMS: atom_id res chain seq x y z
N MET A 1 -18.43 45.80 -47.22
CA MET A 1 -17.89 45.43 -45.89
C MET A 1 -18.80 44.40 -45.24
N ARG A 2 -18.49 43.11 -45.38
CA ARG A 2 -19.02 42.03 -44.53
C ARG A 2 -17.98 40.91 -44.53
N PHE A 3 -17.18 40.84 -43.46
CA PHE A 3 -16.49 39.60 -43.10
C PHE A 3 -16.86 39.32 -41.65
N SER A 4 -17.66 38.28 -41.51
CA SER A 4 -18.19 37.77 -40.25
C SER A 4 -17.05 37.34 -39.35
N CYS A 5 -16.99 37.89 -38.14
CA CYS A 5 -16.12 37.40 -37.08
C CYS A 5 -16.57 35.99 -36.66
N LEU A 6 -15.86 34.97 -37.12
CA LEU A 6 -16.00 33.60 -36.63
C LEU A 6 -15.22 33.51 -35.31
N ALA A 7 -15.88 33.82 -34.21
CA ALA A 7 -15.33 33.55 -32.87
C ALA A 7 -15.53 32.06 -32.58
N VAL A 8 -14.49 31.26 -32.78
CA VAL A 8 -14.46 29.85 -32.34
C VAL A 8 -14.12 29.83 -30.87
N VAL A 9 -15.13 29.71 -30.01
CA VAL A 9 -14.93 29.43 -28.59
C VAL A 9 -14.77 27.92 -28.44
N LEU A 10 -13.52 27.46 -28.42
CA LEU A 10 -13.19 26.11 -27.96
C LEU A 10 -13.42 26.05 -26.45
N GLN A 11 -14.63 25.69 -26.02
CA GLN A 11 -14.85 25.16 -24.68
C GLN A 11 -14.21 23.77 -24.64
N SER A 12 -12.89 23.72 -24.42
CA SER A 12 -12.26 22.52 -23.89
C SER A 12 -12.82 22.32 -22.49
N ALA A 13 -13.92 21.56 -22.38
CA ALA A 13 -14.30 20.93 -21.13
C ALA A 13 -13.16 19.99 -20.78
N SER A 14 -12.18 20.52 -20.04
CA SER A 14 -11.13 19.75 -19.40
C SER A 14 -11.82 18.88 -18.38
N ILE A 15 -12.26 17.69 -18.80
CA ILE A 15 -12.71 16.65 -17.89
C ILE A 15 -11.44 16.22 -17.15
N PHE A 16 -11.16 16.90 -16.04
CA PHE A 16 -10.25 16.38 -15.02
C PHE A 16 -10.91 15.13 -14.47
N VAL A 17 -10.68 13.99 -15.13
CA VAL A 17 -10.87 12.70 -14.48
C VAL A 17 -9.74 12.65 -13.46
N THR A 18 -10.02 13.05 -12.22
CA THR A 18 -9.17 12.66 -11.11
C THR A 18 -9.29 11.15 -11.03
N THR A 19 -8.36 10.45 -11.67
CA THR A 19 -8.13 9.02 -11.46
C THR A 19 -7.69 8.88 -10.01
N LEU A 20 -8.66 8.72 -9.12
CA LEU A 20 -8.42 8.50 -7.70
C LEU A 20 -7.98 7.03 -7.59
N GLY A 21 -6.71 6.81 -7.25
CA GLY A 21 -6.21 5.49 -6.88
C GLY A 21 -6.76 5.05 -5.52
N ALA A 22 -6.17 4.00 -4.95
CA ALA A 22 -6.58 3.38 -3.68
C ALA A 22 -7.07 4.39 -2.63
N HIS A 23 -8.24 4.10 -2.05
CA HIS A 23 -8.98 5.06 -1.23
C HIS A 23 -8.52 5.07 0.22
N THR A 24 -8.73 6.22 0.87
CA THR A 24 -8.50 6.39 2.31
C THR A 24 -9.82 6.61 3.05
N THR A 25 -9.86 6.23 4.33
CA THR A 25 -10.99 6.49 5.22
C THR A 25 -10.51 7.15 6.51
N ARG A 26 -11.44 7.74 7.27
CA ARG A 26 -11.12 8.39 8.54
C ARG A 26 -10.66 7.36 9.57
N HIS A 27 -9.78 7.76 10.46
CA HIS A 27 -9.37 6.93 11.58
C HIS A 27 -10.58 6.54 12.46
N ILE A 28 -10.62 5.26 12.82
CA ILE A 28 -11.49 4.70 13.85
C ILE A 28 -10.67 4.30 15.08
N ASP A 29 -11.32 3.80 16.13
CA ASP A 29 -10.64 3.28 17.32
C ASP A 29 -9.64 2.18 16.96
N GLU A 30 -8.45 2.20 17.58
CA GLU A 30 -7.35 1.28 17.25
C GLU A 30 -7.74 -0.19 17.45
N LYS A 31 -8.63 -0.50 18.42
CA LYS A 31 -9.10 -1.87 18.67
C LYS A 31 -10.03 -2.37 17.58
N SER A 32 -10.73 -1.46 16.91
CA SER A 32 -11.68 -1.78 15.84
C SER A 32 -11.03 -1.88 14.46
N LYS A 33 -9.74 -1.56 14.32
CA LYS A 33 -9.03 -1.66 13.04
C LYS A 33 -8.72 -3.10 12.69
N ALA A 34 -9.01 -3.45 11.44
CA ALA A 34 -8.57 -4.67 10.81
C ALA A 34 -7.95 -4.36 9.43
N PHE A 35 -6.94 -5.15 9.06
CA PHE A 35 -6.25 -5.07 7.78
C PHE A 35 -6.27 -6.44 7.12
N ASP A 36 -6.97 -6.56 6.00
CA ASP A 36 -7.03 -7.76 5.19
C ASP A 36 -5.89 -7.74 4.15
N CYS A 37 -4.91 -8.63 4.37
CA CYS A 37 -3.75 -8.83 3.50
C CYS A 37 -3.91 -10.06 2.60
N GLY A 38 -5.16 -10.46 2.28
CA GLY A 38 -5.50 -11.59 1.41
C GLY A 38 -5.47 -12.93 2.15
N GLU A 39 -4.29 -13.39 2.56
CA GLU A 39 -4.14 -14.67 3.26
C GLU A 39 -4.49 -14.59 4.76
N GLN A 40 -4.46 -13.38 5.32
CA GLN A 40 -4.65 -13.15 6.75
C GLN A 40 -5.29 -11.79 7.01
N VAL A 41 -6.16 -11.75 8.02
CA VAL A 41 -6.72 -10.51 8.57
C VAL A 41 -5.96 -10.17 9.85
N LEU A 42 -5.32 -8.99 9.85
CA LEU A 42 -4.52 -8.49 10.96
C LEU A 42 -5.34 -7.48 11.77
N LYS A 43 -5.67 -7.86 13.00
CA LYS A 43 -6.29 -6.99 14.02
C LYS A 43 -5.23 -6.44 14.97
N GLN A 44 -5.62 -5.52 15.84
CA GLN A 44 -4.71 -4.88 16.79
C GLN A 44 -3.88 -5.87 17.60
N GLU A 45 -4.48 -6.97 18.06
CA GLU A 45 -3.79 -8.04 18.79
C GLU A 45 -2.63 -8.66 18.01
N ASN A 46 -2.71 -8.69 16.67
CA ASN A 46 -1.68 -9.27 15.81
C ASN A 46 -0.47 -8.35 15.63
N TYR A 47 -0.57 -7.04 15.87
CA TYR A 47 0.54 -6.10 15.60
C TYR A 47 0.87 -5.15 16.76
N ALA A 48 0.04 -5.06 17.80
CA ALA A 48 0.31 -4.19 18.95
C ALA A 48 1.50 -4.67 19.78
N GLY A 49 1.56 -5.98 20.04
CA GLY A 49 2.59 -6.61 20.86
C GLY A 49 3.81 -7.13 20.08
N LEU A 50 3.82 -7.01 18.75
CA LEU A 50 4.96 -7.49 17.95
C LEU A 50 6.16 -6.57 18.10
N GLU A 51 7.34 -7.17 18.11
CA GLU A 51 8.60 -6.45 17.96
C GLU A 51 8.61 -5.71 16.62
N LYS A 52 8.74 -4.39 16.71
CA LYS A 52 8.76 -3.46 15.58
C LYS A 52 10.18 -2.95 15.43
N SER A 53 10.84 -3.28 14.34
CA SER A 53 12.08 -2.62 13.95
C SER A 53 11.76 -1.47 13.02
N GLU A 54 12.30 -0.28 13.32
CA GLU A 54 12.36 0.79 12.35
C GLU A 54 13.26 0.33 11.20
N ILE A 55 12.83 0.62 9.98
CA ILE A 55 13.54 0.18 8.79
C ILE A 55 14.90 0.84 8.75
N THR A 56 15.95 0.04 8.81
CA THR A 56 17.30 0.54 8.54
C THR A 56 17.55 0.52 7.03
N PRO A 57 18.32 1.48 6.48
CA PRO A 57 18.69 1.51 5.06
C PRO A 57 19.38 0.23 4.56
N MET A 58 19.84 -0.62 5.48
CA MET A 58 20.57 -1.85 5.20
C MET A 58 19.64 -3.05 4.91
N GLU A 59 18.36 -2.99 5.31
CA GLU A 59 17.36 -4.05 5.04
C GLU A 59 16.67 -3.92 3.68
N ILE A 60 16.86 -2.80 2.99
CA ILE A 60 16.33 -2.59 1.65
C ILE A 60 17.53 -2.41 0.71
N PRO A 61 17.64 -3.19 -0.39
CA PRO A 61 18.66 -2.93 -1.40
C PRO A 61 18.63 -1.46 -1.79
N LEU A 62 19.81 -0.81 -1.85
CA LEU A 62 20.01 0.64 -2.03
C LEU A 62 19.21 1.29 -3.17
N SER A 63 18.68 0.51 -4.12
CA SER A 63 17.85 0.97 -5.23
C SER A 63 16.36 1.15 -4.91
N TRP A 64 15.86 0.65 -3.77
CA TRP A 64 14.42 0.55 -3.52
C TRP A 64 14.01 1.26 -2.24
N ASN A 65 12.90 2.00 -2.32
CA ASN A 65 12.44 2.89 -1.27
C ASN A 65 11.00 2.50 -0.91
N LEU A 66 10.76 2.10 0.35
CA LEU A 66 9.41 1.71 0.79
C LEU A 66 8.40 2.85 0.61
N ARG A 67 8.82 4.11 0.71
CA ARG A 67 7.97 5.27 0.42
C ARG A 67 7.55 5.31 -1.05
N GLU A 68 8.43 4.94 -1.96
CA GLU A 68 8.13 4.86 -3.39
C GLU A 68 7.23 3.65 -3.70
N GLY A 69 7.46 2.51 -3.04
CA GLY A 69 6.57 1.35 -3.11
C GLY A 69 5.16 1.67 -2.61
N PHE A 70 5.07 2.36 -1.47
CA PHE A 70 3.81 2.87 -0.93
C PHE A 70 3.13 3.84 -1.91
N ARG A 71 3.87 4.81 -2.47
CA ARG A 71 3.34 5.75 -3.45
C ARG A 71 2.73 5.04 -4.65
N ARG A 72 3.45 4.06 -5.23
CA ARG A 72 2.96 3.26 -6.35
C ARG A 72 1.71 2.46 -5.99
N ALA A 73 1.67 1.86 -4.80
CA ALA A 73 0.51 1.10 -4.36
C ALA A 73 -0.72 2.00 -4.11
N MET A 74 -0.51 3.25 -3.66
CA MET A 74 -1.60 4.24 -3.51
C MET A 74 -2.05 4.86 -4.83
N GLU A 75 -1.16 4.96 -5.82
CA GLU A 75 -1.45 5.50 -7.15
C GLU A 75 -2.05 4.46 -8.11
N ASP A 76 -2.20 3.20 -7.67
CA ASP A 76 -2.86 2.19 -8.49
C ASP A 76 -4.34 2.54 -8.68
N THR A 77 -4.65 3.02 -9.88
CA THR A 77 -5.99 3.46 -10.29
C THR A 77 -6.97 2.31 -10.51
N ILE A 78 -6.48 1.07 -10.55
CA ILE A 78 -7.33 -0.13 -10.66
C ILE A 78 -7.77 -0.59 -9.25
N ASP A 79 -7.04 -0.21 -8.21
CA ASP A 79 -7.37 -0.58 -6.84
C ASP A 79 -8.46 0.34 -6.25
N GLU A 80 -9.72 -0.08 -6.35
CA GLU A 80 -10.87 0.63 -5.78
C GLU A 80 -11.08 0.35 -4.27
N ARG A 81 -10.16 -0.37 -3.61
CA ARG A 81 -10.32 -0.71 -2.19
C ARG A 81 -9.98 0.48 -1.31
N ILE A 82 -10.58 0.49 -0.12
CA ILE A 82 -10.10 1.34 0.98
C ILE A 82 -8.91 0.61 1.60
N VAL A 83 -7.75 1.24 1.63
CA VAL A 83 -6.49 0.58 2.05
C VAL A 83 -5.71 1.35 3.11
N LEU A 84 -6.19 2.52 3.50
CA LEU A 84 -5.52 3.36 4.48
C LEU A 84 -6.53 4.11 5.36
N TYR A 85 -6.30 4.10 6.66
CA TYR A 85 -6.84 5.07 7.59
C TYR A 85 -5.97 6.34 7.56
N GLY A 86 -6.56 7.47 7.23
CA GLY A 86 -5.82 8.73 7.16
C GLY A 86 -6.72 9.91 6.84
N ASP A 87 -6.44 11.01 7.52
CA ASP A 87 -6.93 12.32 7.13
C ASP A 87 -6.03 12.80 5.98
N SER A 88 -6.59 13.51 4.99
CA SER A 88 -6.10 13.73 3.62
C SER A 88 -4.64 14.21 3.38
N GLU A 89 -3.81 14.37 4.41
CA GLU A 89 -2.40 14.73 4.32
C GLU A 89 -1.44 13.62 4.80
N HIS A 90 -0.89 12.85 3.84
CA HIS A 90 0.07 11.75 4.08
C HIS A 90 1.53 12.22 4.29
N LYS A 91 1.74 13.44 4.77
CA LYS A 91 3.05 14.12 4.63
C LYS A 91 4.17 13.45 5.44
N LYS A 92 3.86 12.75 6.53
CA LYS A 92 4.86 12.13 7.42
C LYS A 92 4.41 10.74 7.89
N LEU A 93 4.59 9.76 7.02
CA LEU A 93 4.41 8.34 7.36
C LEU A 93 5.71 7.74 7.90
N LYS A 94 5.58 6.93 8.94
CA LYS A 94 6.63 6.05 9.48
C LYS A 94 6.31 4.61 9.14
N PHE A 95 7.35 3.80 8.93
CA PHE A 95 7.21 2.41 8.54
C PHE A 95 7.96 1.52 9.53
N PHE A 96 7.29 0.49 10.03
CA PHE A 96 7.87 -0.48 10.96
C PHE A 96 7.69 -1.88 10.39
N LYS A 97 8.77 -2.66 10.36
CA LYS A 97 8.70 -4.04 9.88
C LYS A 97 8.03 -4.94 10.92
N LEU A 98 7.10 -5.78 10.48
CA LEU A 98 6.45 -6.80 11.31
C LEU A 98 7.21 -8.12 11.12
N ASN A 99 8.25 -8.33 11.93
CA ASN A 99 9.17 -9.48 11.78
C ASN A 99 8.46 -10.83 11.92
N ALA A 100 7.55 -10.97 12.89
CA ALA A 100 6.84 -12.23 13.13
C ALA A 100 5.91 -12.66 11.99
N LEU A 101 5.47 -11.72 11.13
CA LEU A 101 4.61 -12.01 9.97
C LEU A 101 5.41 -12.16 8.68
N SER A 102 6.66 -11.71 8.67
CA SER A 102 7.55 -11.76 7.53
C SER A 102 8.04 -13.20 7.31
N LYS A 103 8.05 -13.67 6.06
CA LYS A 103 8.39 -15.05 5.71
C LYS A 103 9.35 -15.10 4.54
N ASP A 104 10.23 -16.08 4.57
CA ASP A 104 11.12 -16.46 3.47
C ASP A 104 10.80 -17.90 3.09
N TYR A 105 10.59 -18.16 1.80
CA TYR A 105 10.29 -19.48 1.29
C TYR A 105 10.77 -19.63 -0.15
N GLU A 106 10.89 -20.87 -0.61
CA GLU A 106 11.23 -21.19 -2.00
C GLU A 106 9.96 -21.57 -2.77
N GLU A 107 9.82 -21.05 -4.00
CA GLU A 107 8.67 -21.29 -4.90
C GLU A 107 9.18 -21.34 -6.34
N ASP A 108 9.00 -22.47 -7.05
CA ASP A 108 9.30 -22.63 -8.49
C ASP A 108 10.66 -22.06 -8.97
N ASN A 109 11.73 -22.32 -8.20
CA ASN A 109 13.11 -21.81 -8.39
C ASN A 109 13.33 -20.34 -8.02
N TYR A 110 12.45 -19.74 -7.23
CA TYR A 110 12.62 -18.43 -6.65
C TYR A 110 12.77 -18.53 -5.13
N ILE A 111 13.68 -17.74 -4.56
CA ILE A 111 13.60 -17.37 -3.14
C ILE A 111 12.65 -16.18 -3.06
N VAL A 112 11.57 -16.36 -2.32
CA VAL A 112 10.54 -15.36 -2.11
C VAL A 112 10.65 -14.80 -0.71
N TYR A 113 10.83 -13.49 -0.63
CA TYR A 113 10.85 -12.70 0.59
C TYR A 113 9.52 -11.95 0.69
N LYS A 114 8.62 -12.42 1.57
CA LYS A 114 7.36 -11.75 1.89
C LYS A 114 7.56 -10.95 3.18
N ARG A 115 7.36 -9.63 3.12
CA ARG A 115 7.55 -8.71 4.25
C ARG A 115 6.31 -7.89 4.47
N TYR A 116 5.97 -7.63 5.73
CA TYR A 116 4.87 -6.75 6.11
C TYR A 116 5.40 -5.55 6.87
N TYR A 117 4.90 -4.37 6.53
CA TYR A 117 5.26 -3.13 7.19
C TYR A 117 4.03 -2.40 7.68
N LEU A 118 4.04 -2.06 8.97
CA LEU A 118 3.04 -1.25 9.63
C LEU A 118 3.31 0.22 9.32
N ILE A 119 2.29 0.94 8.89
CA ILE A 119 2.34 2.35 8.53
C ILE A 119 1.73 3.15 9.68
N LEU A 120 2.50 4.07 10.25
CA LEU A 120 2.04 5.01 11.26
C LEU A 120 1.97 6.42 10.68
N ASP A 121 0.93 7.16 11.05
CA ASP A 121 0.84 8.59 10.77
C ASP A 121 1.76 9.42 11.70
N GLN A 122 1.74 10.73 11.51
CA GLN A 122 2.50 11.68 12.33
C GLN A 122 2.09 11.71 13.81
N SER A 123 0.88 11.25 14.14
CA SER A 123 0.35 11.11 15.49
C SER A 123 0.63 9.72 16.09
N ASN A 124 1.45 8.90 15.41
CA ASN A 124 1.76 7.50 15.76
C ASN A 124 0.51 6.59 15.81
N ARG A 125 -0.56 6.95 15.10
CA ARG A 125 -1.74 6.08 14.91
C ARG A 125 -1.47 5.13 13.76
N VAL A 126 -2.00 3.92 13.85
CA VAL A 126 -1.84 2.95 12.76
C VAL A 126 -2.73 3.36 11.59
N SER A 127 -2.12 3.61 10.44
CA SER A 127 -2.83 4.00 9.22
C SER A 127 -3.07 2.83 8.29
N GLY A 128 -2.10 1.92 8.16
CA GLY A 128 -2.17 0.86 7.17
C GLY A 128 -1.14 -0.23 7.39
N ILE A 129 -1.25 -1.27 6.58
CA ILE A 129 -0.23 -2.29 6.42
C ILE A 129 0.06 -2.42 4.94
N ILE A 130 1.35 -2.43 4.60
CA ILE A 130 1.82 -2.68 3.25
C ILE A 130 2.60 -3.99 3.22
N GLU A 131 2.23 -4.85 2.28
CA GLU A 131 2.96 -6.05 1.94
C GLU A 131 3.99 -5.72 0.85
N ARG A 132 5.18 -6.30 0.98
CA ARG A 132 6.22 -6.31 -0.02
C ARG A 132 6.56 -7.76 -0.35
N LYS A 133 6.39 -8.16 -1.61
CA LYS A 133 6.85 -9.45 -2.14
C LYS A 133 8.07 -9.19 -3.01
N TYR A 134 9.17 -9.88 -2.70
CA TYR A 134 10.41 -9.78 -3.45
C TYR A 134 10.90 -11.18 -3.84
N GLU A 135 11.16 -11.40 -5.11
CA GLU A 135 11.45 -12.73 -5.67
C GLU A 135 12.83 -12.71 -6.35
N ILE A 136 13.74 -13.58 -5.92
CA ILE A 136 15.06 -13.79 -6.54
C ILE A 136 15.08 -15.15 -7.21
N TYR A 137 15.41 -15.20 -8.49
CA TYR A 137 15.61 -16.47 -9.19
C TYR A 137 16.90 -17.17 -8.73
N LEU A 138 16.82 -18.46 -8.40
CA LEU A 138 17.94 -19.29 -7.91
C LEU A 138 18.98 -19.61 -8.99
N GLY A 139 18.66 -19.42 -10.27
CA GLY A 139 19.61 -19.59 -11.38
C GLY A 139 20.44 -18.33 -11.65
N SER A 140 20.75 -18.05 -12.92
CA SER A 140 21.58 -16.88 -13.23
C SER A 140 20.81 -15.56 -13.02
N ILE A 141 21.26 -14.77 -12.04
CA ILE A 141 20.68 -13.45 -11.69
C ILE A 141 20.70 -12.50 -12.90
N TRP A 142 21.67 -12.66 -13.81
CA TRP A 142 21.82 -11.84 -15.01
C TRP A 142 20.72 -12.03 -16.06
N GLN A 143 20.03 -13.18 -16.06
CA GLN A 143 18.94 -13.46 -17.00
C GLN A 143 17.56 -13.11 -16.44
N ASN A 144 17.42 -13.14 -15.11
CA ASN A 144 16.16 -12.90 -14.42
C ASN A 144 16.36 -11.86 -13.31
N PRO A 145 16.16 -10.57 -13.60
CA PRO A 145 16.25 -9.55 -12.57
C PRO A 145 15.21 -9.83 -11.49
N PRO A 146 15.51 -9.48 -10.22
CA PRO A 146 14.57 -9.67 -9.13
C PRO A 146 13.24 -8.97 -9.38
N ARG A 147 12.14 -9.62 -8.97
CA ARG A 147 10.79 -9.05 -9.09
C ARG A 147 10.35 -8.51 -7.75
N GLU A 148 9.81 -7.29 -7.74
CA GLU A 148 9.31 -6.65 -6.55
C GLU A 148 7.89 -6.16 -6.77
N LYS A 149 7.03 -6.43 -5.79
CA LYS A 149 5.65 -5.94 -5.76
C LYS A 149 5.35 -5.39 -4.38
N PHE A 150 4.58 -4.30 -4.36
CA PHE A 150 4.01 -3.70 -3.16
C PHE A 150 2.50 -3.81 -3.26
N TRP A 151 1.86 -4.14 -2.14
CA TRP A 151 0.42 -4.29 -2.08
C TRP A 151 -0.10 -3.75 -0.76
N MET A 152 -1.10 -2.88 -0.81
CA MET A 152 -1.74 -2.38 0.40
C MET A 152 -2.79 -3.37 0.90
N CYS A 153 -2.78 -3.63 2.20
CA CYS A 153 -3.84 -4.41 2.83
C CYS A 153 -5.12 -3.59 2.87
N LYS A 154 -6.25 -4.21 2.53
CA LYS A 154 -7.57 -3.58 2.57
C LYS A 154 -7.92 -3.27 4.02
N VAL A 155 -8.42 -2.08 4.31
CA VAL A 155 -8.93 -1.77 5.64
C VAL A 155 -10.36 -2.28 5.79
N GLY A 156 -10.66 -2.80 6.97
CA GLY A 156 -11.99 -3.18 7.39
C GLY A 156 -12.26 -2.81 8.84
N SER A 157 -13.53 -2.76 9.21
CA SER A 157 -13.97 -2.75 10.60
C SER A 157 -13.95 -4.17 11.14
N GLY A 158 -13.37 -4.39 12.33
CA GLY A 158 -13.29 -5.71 12.97
C GLY A 158 -14.63 -6.39 13.31
N ASP A 159 -15.76 -5.72 13.02
CA ASP A 159 -17.14 -6.12 13.34
C ASP A 159 -17.94 -6.71 12.18
N THR A 160 -17.36 -6.92 10.99
CA THR A 160 -18.05 -7.69 9.94
C THR A 160 -18.00 -9.18 10.27
N GLN A 161 -18.95 -9.61 11.11
CA GLN A 161 -19.65 -10.86 10.83
C GLN A 161 -20.28 -10.69 9.45
N ASP A 162 -19.76 -11.39 8.45
CA ASP A 162 -20.50 -11.67 7.23
C ASP A 162 -21.76 -12.46 7.63
N LEU A 163 -22.84 -11.74 7.92
CA LEU A 163 -24.19 -12.28 7.88
C LEU A 163 -24.57 -12.35 6.39
N SER A 164 -24.12 -13.40 5.73
CA SER A 164 -24.73 -13.88 4.50
C SER A 164 -26.12 -14.42 4.81
N VAL A 165 -27.13 -13.74 4.28
CA VAL A 165 -28.50 -14.26 4.08
C VAL A 165 -28.54 -14.94 2.71
#